data_AF-A0A0F9LCG8-F1
#
_entry.id   AF-A0A0F9LCG8-F1
#
_cell.length_a   1.000
_cell.length_b   1.000
_cell.length_c   1.000
_cell.angle_alpha   90.00
_cell.angle_beta   90.00
_cell.angle_gamma   90.00
#
_symmetry.space_group_name_H-M   'P 1'
#
loop_
_entity.id
_entity.type
_entity.pdbx_description
1 polymer ?
#
loop_
_entity_poly.entity_id
_entity_poly.type
_entity_poly.pdbx_seq_one_letter_code
_entity_poly.pdbx_strand_id
1 'polypeptide(L)'
;MQLAAPAPPPEALPYVEPPSDTYTQFFQGYRDGAGQYPEERIAAMIQCESSWRIDPGGYHFGLAQFDPGTWATVSAITGFADPYNPYHQGYNVAVWASMVSPGTTAGWPSCFYAID
;
A
#
# COMPACT_ATOMS: atom_id res chain seq x y z
N MET A 1 -5.56 -45.21 -24.21
CA MET A 1 -5.02 -43.86 -24.48
C MET A 1 -5.17 -43.06 -23.19
N GLN A 2 -4.07 -42.72 -22.53
CA GLN A 2 -4.08 -41.90 -21.31
C GLN A 2 -3.70 -40.48 -21.72
N LEU A 3 -4.59 -39.51 -21.48
CA LEU A 3 -4.29 -38.09 -21.66
C LEU A 3 -3.23 -37.69 -20.63
N ALA A 4 -2.13 -37.08 -21.09
CA ALA A 4 -1.10 -36.54 -20.22
C ALA A 4 -1.70 -35.44 -19.33
N ALA A 5 -1.34 -35.45 -18.04
CA ALA A 5 -1.73 -34.39 -17.11
C ALA A 5 -1.07 -33.05 -17.52
N PRO A 6 -1.71 -31.89 -17.26
CA PRO A 6 -1.09 -30.60 -17.52
C PRO A 6 0.19 -30.45 -16.70
N ALA A 7 1.22 -29.86 -17.30
CA ALA A 7 2.49 -29.61 -16.65
C ALA A 7 2.30 -28.73 -15.39
N PRO A 8 3.06 -28.98 -14.31
CA PRO A 8 3.02 -28.11 -13.13
C PRO A 8 3.45 -26.68 -13.52
N PRO A 9 2.88 -25.65 -12.88
CA PRO A 9 3.28 -24.27 -13.13
C PRO A 9 4.78 -24.09 -12.83
N PRO A 10 5.48 -23.21 -13.56
CA PRO A 10 6.92 -23.01 -13.37
C PRO A 10 7.21 -22.62 -11.93
N GLU A 11 8.13 -23.38 -11.30
CA GLU A 11 8.62 -23.14 -9.94
C GLU A 11 9.07 -21.69 -9.80
N ALA A 12 8.40 -20.92 -8.94
CA ALA A 12 8.90 -19.64 -8.48
C ALA A 12 10.29 -19.89 -7.86
N LEU A 13 11.29 -19.15 -8.33
CA LEU A 13 12.66 -19.26 -7.84
C LEU A 13 12.68 -19.11 -6.30
N PRO A 14 13.43 -19.96 -5.56
CA PRO A 14 13.33 -20.07 -4.10
C PRO A 14 13.82 -18.83 -3.30
N TYR A 15 14.27 -17.80 -3.99
CA TYR A 15 14.82 -16.55 -3.44
C TYR A 15 14.00 -15.31 -3.83
N VAL A 16 12.93 -15.47 -4.61
CA VAL A 16 11.96 -14.40 -4.83
C VAL A 16 10.86 -14.61 -3.81
N GLU A 17 10.96 -13.92 -2.67
CA GLU A 17 9.85 -13.93 -1.71
C GLU A 17 8.62 -13.33 -2.42
N PRO A 18 7.50 -14.06 -2.49
CA PRO A 18 6.27 -13.47 -2.98
C PRO A 18 5.89 -12.29 -2.07
N PRO A 19 5.21 -11.27 -2.61
CA PRO A 19 4.71 -10.18 -1.79
C PRO A 19 3.87 -10.75 -0.65
N SER A 20 4.04 -10.19 0.55
CA SER A 20 3.25 -10.59 1.72
C SER A 20 1.75 -10.39 1.46
N ASP A 21 0.90 -11.09 2.21
CA ASP A 21 -0.55 -10.85 2.17
C ASP A 21 -0.88 -9.36 2.41
N THR A 22 -0.12 -8.70 3.28
CA THR A 22 -0.18 -7.26 3.52
C THR A 22 0.08 -6.46 2.25
N TYR A 23 1.17 -6.75 1.53
CA TYR A 23 1.52 -6.08 0.28
C TYR A 23 0.43 -6.26 -0.78
N THR A 24 -0.05 -7.49 -0.94
CA THR A 24 -1.07 -7.84 -1.93
C THR A 24 -2.40 -7.14 -1.62
N GLN A 25 -2.86 -7.19 -0.37
CA GLN A 25 -4.11 -6.54 0.05
C GLN A 25 -4.02 -5.01 -0.03
N PHE A 26 -2.88 -4.43 0.34
CA PHE A 26 -2.64 -3.00 0.22
C PHE A 26 -2.78 -2.54 -1.23
N PHE A 27 -2.08 -3.18 -2.17
CA PHE A 27 -2.16 -2.76 -3.57
C PHE A 27 -3.51 -3.07 -4.22
N GLN A 28 -4.23 -4.10 -3.75
CA GLN A 28 -5.62 -4.29 -4.15
C GLN A 28 -6.48 -3.08 -3.75
N GLY A 29 -6.38 -2.61 -2.50
CA GLY A 29 -7.09 -1.41 -2.05
C GLY A 29 -6.65 -0.15 -2.80
N TYR A 30 -5.34 0.01 -3.05
CA TYR A 30 -4.79 1.14 -3.79
C TYR A 30 -5.35 1.25 -5.21
N ARG A 31 -5.43 0.11 -5.92
CA ARG A 31 -6.03 0.03 -7.26
C ARG A 31 -7.51 0.33 -7.24
N ASP A 32 -8.25 -0.23 -6.29
CA ASP A 32 -9.70 -0.02 -6.17
C ASP A 32 -10.04 1.43 -5.82
N GLY A 33 -9.14 2.13 -5.11
CA GLY A 33 -9.22 3.56 -4.85
C GLY A 33 -8.75 4.45 -6.01
N ALA A 34 -8.45 3.87 -7.19
CA ALA A 34 -7.95 4.56 -8.38
C ALA A 34 -6.65 5.36 -8.14
N GLY A 35 -5.69 4.74 -7.45
CA GLY A 35 -4.39 5.35 -7.14
C GLY A 35 -3.67 5.94 -8.36
N GLN A 36 -3.27 7.21 -8.26
CA GLN A 36 -2.73 7.98 -9.39
C GLN A 36 -1.23 7.84 -9.63
N TYR A 37 -0.48 7.27 -8.69
CA TYR A 37 0.97 7.12 -8.80
C TYR A 37 1.34 5.68 -9.15
N PRO A 38 2.50 5.45 -9.80
CA PRO A 38 2.99 4.10 -10.03
C PRO A 38 3.16 3.33 -8.71
N GLU A 39 2.78 2.04 -8.71
CA GLU A 39 2.82 1.20 -7.50
C GLU A 39 4.23 1.08 -6.92
N GLU A 40 5.27 1.10 -7.75
CA GLU A 40 6.66 1.07 -7.32
C GLU A 40 7.04 2.31 -6.49
N ARG A 41 6.51 3.49 -6.81
CA ARG A 41 6.71 4.72 -6.03
C ARG A 41 6.04 4.60 -4.67
N ILE A 42 4.80 4.11 -4.65
CA ILE A 42 4.07 3.90 -3.40
C ILE A 42 4.73 2.80 -2.56
N ALA A 43 5.22 1.72 -3.17
CA ALA A 43 5.91 0.66 -2.46
C ALA A 43 7.19 1.17 -1.79
N ALA A 44 7.98 2.00 -2.48
CA ALA A 44 9.17 2.63 -1.92
C ALA A 44 8.83 3.58 -0.77
N MET A 45 7.75 4.37 -0.91
CA MET A 45 7.24 5.24 0.16
C MET A 45 6.85 4.42 1.40
N ILE A 46 6.03 3.38 1.25
CA ILE A 46 5.61 2.51 2.36
C ILE A 46 6.81 1.80 3.02
N GLN A 47 7.79 1.36 2.22
CA GLN A 47 9.02 0.77 2.74
C GLN A 47 9.79 1.77 3.63
N CYS A 48 9.86 3.04 3.22
CA CYS A 48 10.50 4.10 4.00
C CYS A 48 9.69 4.46 5.27
N GLU A 49 8.36 4.56 5.15
CA GLU A 49 7.48 4.97 6.26
C GLU A 49 7.38 3.92 7.37
N SER A 50 7.16 2.65 7.02
CA SER A 50 6.84 1.60 8.01
C SER A 50 7.65 0.33 7.85
N SER A 51 8.47 0.22 6.80
CA SER A 51 9.10 -1.05 6.41
C SER A 51 8.06 -2.18 6.28
N TRP A 52 6.88 -1.85 5.74
CA TRP A 52 5.75 -2.76 5.59
C TRP A 52 5.20 -3.37 6.89
N ARG A 53 5.43 -2.72 8.03
CA ARG A 53 4.85 -3.11 9.31
C ARG A 53 3.54 -2.35 9.50
N ILE A 54 2.43 -3.07 9.64
CA ILE A 54 1.08 -2.47 9.79
C ILE A 54 1.00 -1.57 11.02
N ASP A 55 1.65 -1.97 12.11
CA ASP A 55 1.77 -1.19 13.34
C ASP A 55 3.23 -1.15 13.75
N PRO A 56 4.02 -0.18 13.24
CA PRO A 56 5.39 -0.01 13.66
C PRO A 56 5.50 0.64 15.05
N GLY A 57 4.36 1.00 15.68
CA GLY A 57 4.28 1.82 16.88
C GLY A 57 4.45 3.31 16.60
N GLY A 58 4.11 4.15 17.58
CA GLY A 58 4.21 5.61 17.51
C GLY A 58 2.87 6.33 17.45
N TYR A 59 2.89 7.59 17.00
CA TYR A 59 1.71 8.47 16.92
C TYR A 59 0.94 8.36 15.60
N HIS A 60 1.60 7.91 14.54
CA HIS A 60 1.06 7.81 13.18
C HIS A 60 0.42 6.44 12.93
N PHE A 61 -0.49 6.36 11.96
CA PHE A 61 -1.27 5.16 11.68
C PHE A 61 -0.89 4.45 10.38
N GLY A 62 -0.79 3.13 10.46
CA GLY A 62 -0.72 2.22 9.34
C GLY A 62 0.60 2.28 8.55
N LEU A 63 0.63 1.53 7.46
CA LEU A 63 1.77 1.35 6.56
C LEU A 63 2.28 2.68 5.97
N ALA A 64 1.36 3.63 5.75
CA ALA A 64 1.67 4.95 5.21
C ALA A 64 1.91 6.01 6.29
N GLN A 65 1.93 5.64 7.58
CA GLN A 65 2.21 6.58 8.68
C GLN A 65 1.36 7.86 8.63
N PHE A 66 0.06 7.72 8.38
CA PHE A 66 -0.84 8.87 8.38
C PHE A 66 -0.85 9.57 9.74
N ASP A 67 -0.76 10.91 9.73
CA ASP A 67 -1.14 11.70 10.91
C ASP A 67 -2.59 11.39 11.32
N PRO A 68 -2.93 11.33 12.61
CA PRO A 68 -4.28 11.04 13.08
C PRO A 68 -5.38 11.90 12.46
N GLY A 69 -5.14 13.21 12.23
CA GLY A 69 -6.10 14.10 11.61
C GLY A 69 -6.32 13.76 10.13
N THR A 70 -5.25 13.40 9.42
CA THR A 70 -5.32 12.94 8.02
C THR A 70 -6.06 11.61 7.93
N TRP A 71 -5.73 10.64 8.78
CA TRP A 71 -6.43 9.35 8.82
C TRP A 71 -7.92 9.54 9.07
N ALA A 72 -8.30 10.32 10.08
CA ALA A 72 -9.70 10.60 10.39
C ALA A 72 -10.43 11.25 9.20
N THR A 73 -9.76 12.16 8.49
CA THR A 73 -10.34 12.82 7.31
C THR A 73 -10.58 11.85 6.16
N VAL A 74 -9.55 11.09 5.75
CA VAL A 74 -9.67 10.21 4.58
C VAL A 74 -10.56 9.01 4.85
N SER A 75 -10.48 8.41 6.05
CA SER A 75 -11.35 7.28 6.42
C SER A 75 -12.84 7.69 6.49
N ALA A 76 -13.13 8.94 6.86
CA ALA A 76 -14.50 9.47 6.81
C ALA A 76 -15.00 9.65 5.37
N ILE A 77 -14.12 9.96 4.42
CA ILE A 77 -14.46 10.09 2.99
C ILE A 77 -14.72 8.72 2.37
N THR A 78 -13.89 7.72 2.69
CA THR A 78 -13.91 6.41 2.04
C THR A 78 -14.81 5.39 2.73
N GLY A 79 -15.10 5.57 4.02
CA GLY A 79 -15.73 4.57 4.87
C GLY A 79 -14.78 3.46 5.35
N PHE A 80 -13.52 3.47 4.92
CA PHE A 80 -12.51 2.48 5.30
C PHE A 80 -11.75 2.95 6.55
N ALA A 81 -12.30 2.62 7.72
CA ALA A 81 -11.85 3.16 9.01
C ALA A 81 -10.90 2.28 9.82
N ASP A 82 -10.79 0.98 9.52
CA ASP A 82 -9.84 0.07 10.20
C ASP A 82 -8.39 0.36 9.79
N PRO A 83 -7.54 0.90 10.68
CA PRO A 83 -6.15 1.21 10.37
C PRO A 83 -5.24 -0.03 10.38
N TYR A 84 -5.73 -1.20 10.76
CA TYR A 84 -4.96 -2.46 10.75
C TYR A 84 -5.26 -3.33 9.54
N ASN A 85 -6.25 -2.95 8.73
CA ASN A 85 -6.60 -3.63 7.50
C ASN A 85 -5.78 -3.08 6.31
N PRO A 86 -4.89 -3.87 5.69
CA PRO A 86 -4.03 -3.36 4.60
C PRO A 86 -4.81 -2.84 3.41
N TYR A 87 -5.95 -3.46 3.07
CA TYR A 87 -6.81 -2.99 1.97
C TYR A 87 -7.34 -1.57 2.25
N HIS A 88 -7.84 -1.33 3.47
CA HIS A 88 -8.33 -0.01 3.87
C HIS A 88 -7.25 1.05 3.76
N GLN A 89 -6.04 0.71 4.20
CA GLN A 89 -4.90 1.61 4.12
C GLN A 89 -4.53 1.92 2.68
N GLY A 90 -4.48 0.91 1.79
CA GLY A 90 -4.21 1.11 0.37
C GLY A 90 -5.22 2.03 -0.30
N TYR A 91 -6.51 1.81 -0.04
CA TYR A 91 -7.59 2.64 -0.57
C TYR A 91 -7.48 4.10 -0.05
N ASN A 92 -7.23 4.27 1.24
CA ASN A 92 -7.04 5.59 1.84
C ASN A 92 -5.79 6.32 1.29
N VAL A 93 -4.70 5.60 1.00
CA VAL A 93 -3.53 6.19 0.32
C VAL A 93 -3.90 6.68 -1.07
N ALA A 94 -4.64 5.89 -1.86
CA ALA A 94 -5.08 6.30 -3.20
C ALA A 94 -5.93 7.57 -3.16
N VAL A 95 -6.93 7.61 -2.27
CA VAL A 95 -7.83 8.77 -2.14
C VAL A 95 -7.11 9.98 -1.60
N TRP A 96 -6.31 9.84 -0.54
CA TRP A 96 -5.55 10.97 -0.01
C TRP A 96 -4.57 11.54 -1.05
N ALA A 97 -3.85 10.65 -1.76
CA ALA A 97 -2.96 11.05 -2.84
C ALA A 97 -3.67 11.90 -3.90
N SER A 98 -4.93 11.58 -4.24
CA SER A 98 -5.72 12.35 -5.21
C SER A 98 -6.15 13.74 -4.71
N MET A 99 -6.23 13.93 -3.40
CA MET A 99 -6.68 15.19 -2.77
C MET A 99 -5.54 16.19 -2.59
N VAL A 100 -4.31 15.70 -2.47
CA VAL A 100 -3.13 16.55 -2.32
C VAL A 100 -2.58 16.94 -3.67
N SER A 101 -2.10 18.19 -3.79
CA SER A 101 -1.60 18.68 -5.07
C SER A 101 -0.46 17.78 -5.58
N PRO A 102 -0.49 17.36 -6.86
CA PRO A 102 0.56 16.54 -7.44
C PRO A 102 1.95 17.17 -7.23
N GLY A 103 2.93 16.37 -6.80
CA GLY A 103 4.29 16.85 -6.54
C GLY A 103 4.46 17.61 -5.22
N THR A 104 3.42 17.67 -4.38
CA THR A 104 3.56 18.15 -3.01
C THR A 104 3.83 17.00 -2.05
N THR A 105 4.45 17.35 -0.94
CA THR A 105 4.76 16.49 0.19
C THR A 105 3.61 16.34 1.19
N ALA A 106 2.43 16.85 0.88
CA ALA A 106 1.31 16.88 1.81
C ALA A 106 0.89 15.43 2.14
N GLY A 107 1.33 14.93 3.29
CA GLY A 107 1.24 13.53 3.71
C GLY A 107 2.63 12.91 3.99
N TRP A 108 3.54 12.94 3.01
CA TRP A 108 4.78 12.14 3.02
C TRP A 108 6.03 12.94 2.60
N PRO A 109 6.50 13.92 3.38
CA PRO A 109 7.52 14.86 2.95
C PRO A 109 8.91 14.30 2.69
N SER A 110 9.25 13.19 3.32
CA SER A 110 10.56 12.57 3.19
C SER A 110 10.50 11.30 2.35
N CYS A 111 9.54 10.42 2.65
CA CYS A 111 9.47 9.10 2.03
C CYS A 111 8.83 9.08 0.64
N PHE A 112 8.13 10.14 0.20
CA PHE A 112 7.55 10.17 -1.16
C PHE A 112 8.60 10.11 -2.28
N TYR A 113 9.84 10.55 -1.98
CA TYR A 113 10.98 10.56 -2.90
C TYR A 113 11.90 9.34 -2.73
N ALA A 114 11.47 8.29 -2.01
CA ALA A 114 12.34 7.15 -1.69
C ALA A 114 12.82 6.31 -2.90
N ILE A 115 12.30 6.57 -4.10
CA ILE A 115 12.70 5.93 -5.36
C ILE A 115 13.41 6.90 -6.33
N ASP A 116 13.50 8.18 -5.98
CA ASP A 116 14.11 9.22 -6.82
C ASP A 116 15.63 9.36 -6.57
#